data_AF-A0A4Y9NB78-F1
#
_entry.id   AF-A0A4Y9NB78-F1
#
_cell.length_a   1.000
_cell.length_b   1.000
_cell.length_c   1.000
_cell.angle_alpha   90.00
_cell.angle_beta   90.00
_cell.angle_gamma   90.00
#
_symmetry.space_group_name_H-M   'P 1'
#
loop_
_entity.id
_entity.type
_entity.pdbx_description
1 polymer ?
#
loop_
_entity_poly.entity_id
_entity_poly.type
_entity_poly.pdbx_seq_one_letter_code
_entity_poly.pdbx_strand_id
1 'polypeptide(L)'
;MAAEEDALRQEGKRQEWDANGTRLARDEMEAGVPCRGCGQPIIDGLGDWPPLMKLTEQEKREYDAAQADFAARHRDCRGHRWSMSGSRALHCGYCCPPPPLSERQLERLSTLLRASRPDPAELRTWRLTLTCDHVIDVQQHKSHGQWTTNVRHCPTCDQTRGVVTAELQNP
;
A
#
# COMPACT_ATOMS: atom_id res chain seq x y z
N MET A 1 19.70 -1.29 6.44
CA MET A 1 19.13 0.07 6.24
C MET A 1 17.63 -0.03 6.52
N ALA A 2 17.06 0.87 7.34
CA ALA A 2 15.68 0.73 7.82
C ALA A 2 14.62 0.62 6.69
N ALA A 3 14.79 1.34 5.58
CA ALA A 3 13.86 1.28 4.46
C ALA A 3 13.91 -0.06 3.69
N GLU A 4 15.11 -0.65 3.56
CA GLU A 4 15.28 -1.97 2.95
C GLU A 4 14.67 -3.06 3.83
N GLU A 5 14.94 -3.02 5.13
CA GLU A 5 14.37 -3.96 6.10
C GLU A 5 12.83 -3.91 6.09
N ASP A 6 12.24 -2.72 6.04
CA ASP A 6 10.79 -2.57 5.95
C ASP A 6 10.24 -3.10 4.62
N ALA A 7 10.90 -2.82 3.50
CA ALA A 7 10.48 -3.30 2.19
C ALA A 7 10.51 -4.83 2.08
N LEU A 8 11.58 -5.46 2.59
CA LEU A 8 11.72 -6.91 2.67
C LEU A 8 10.67 -7.53 3.58
N ARG A 9 10.39 -6.90 4.73
CA ARG A 9 9.32 -7.31 5.64
C ARG A 9 7.95 -7.29 4.95
N GLN A 10 7.65 -6.23 4.20
CA GLN A 10 6.39 -6.12 3.44
C GLN A 10 6.31 -7.17 2.32
N GLU A 11 7.44 -7.47 1.67
CA GLU A 11 7.54 -8.50 0.63
C GLU A 11 7.28 -9.91 1.18
N GLY A 12 7.95 -10.28 2.27
CA GLY A 12 7.70 -11.53 2.97
C GLY A 12 6.24 -11.66 3.43
N LYS A 13 5.63 -10.55 3.89
CA LYS A 13 4.22 -10.57 4.27
C LYS A 13 3.27 -10.81 3.09
N ARG A 14 3.57 -10.25 1.91
CA ARG A 14 2.78 -10.54 0.69
C ARG A 14 2.86 -12.00 0.29
N GLN A 15 4.06 -12.59 0.36
CA GLN A 15 4.25 -14.02 0.09
C GLN A 15 3.48 -14.88 1.10
N GLU A 16 3.48 -14.51 2.37
CA GLU A 16 2.68 -15.18 3.42
C GLU A 16 1.18 -15.13 3.10
N TRP A 17 0.67 -13.98 2.65
CA TRP A 17 -0.74 -13.86 2.24
C TRP A 17 -1.10 -14.80 1.11
N ASP A 18 -0.23 -14.90 0.10
CA ASP A 18 -0.47 -15.74 -1.08
C ASP A 18 -0.40 -17.23 -0.68
N ALA A 19 0.59 -17.62 0.13
CA ALA A 19 0.74 -18.98 0.64
C ALA A 19 -0.45 -19.43 1.50
N ASN A 20 -1.00 -18.52 2.32
CA ASN A 20 -2.10 -18.80 3.23
C ASN A 20 -3.49 -18.53 2.64
N GLY A 21 -3.59 -18.07 1.38
CA GLY A 21 -4.86 -17.67 0.78
C GLY A 21 -5.58 -16.58 1.56
N THR A 22 -4.84 -15.62 2.15
CA THR A 22 -5.41 -14.58 3.02
C THR A 22 -6.31 -13.60 2.26
N ARG A 23 -6.06 -13.43 0.95
CA ARG A 23 -6.91 -12.62 0.07
C ARG A 23 -8.27 -13.29 -0.10
N LEU A 24 -9.33 -12.53 0.18
CA LEU A 24 -10.66 -12.92 -0.21
C LEU A 24 -10.86 -12.67 -1.71
N ALA A 25 -11.53 -13.61 -2.36
CA ALA A 25 -12.13 -13.34 -3.66
C ALA A 25 -13.30 -12.35 -3.49
N ARG A 26 -13.72 -11.75 -4.60
CA ARG A 26 -14.69 -10.66 -4.55
C ARG A 26 -16.09 -11.13 -4.19
N ASP A 27 -16.49 -12.28 -4.70
CA ASP A 27 -17.71 -12.99 -4.32
C ASP A 27 -17.73 -13.36 -2.82
N GLU A 28 -16.59 -13.81 -2.27
CA GLU A 28 -16.48 -14.08 -0.83
C GLU A 28 -16.67 -12.81 0.02
N MET A 29 -16.06 -11.70 -0.40
CA MET A 29 -16.27 -10.41 0.23
C MET A 29 -17.73 -9.95 0.14
N GLU A 30 -18.36 -10.07 -1.03
CA GLU A 30 -19.76 -9.68 -1.25
C GLU A 30 -20.74 -10.60 -0.49
N ALA A 31 -20.37 -11.86 -0.27
CA ALA A 31 -21.09 -12.80 0.60
C ALA A 31 -20.89 -12.53 2.10
N GLY A 32 -20.08 -11.53 2.47
CA GLY A 32 -19.86 -11.14 3.87
C GLY A 32 -18.86 -12.03 4.62
N VAL A 33 -18.01 -12.78 3.92
CA VAL A 33 -16.93 -13.55 4.56
C VAL A 33 -16.01 -12.58 5.33
N PRO A 34 -15.75 -12.79 6.62
CA PRO A 34 -14.86 -11.94 7.40
C PRO A 34 -13.44 -11.95 6.85
N CYS A 35 -12.70 -10.85 7.07
CA CYS A 35 -11.31 -10.76 6.67
C CYS A 35 -10.49 -11.89 7.31
N ARG A 36 -9.82 -12.72 6.50
CA ARG A 36 -8.97 -13.81 6.99
C ARG A 36 -7.76 -13.33 7.81
N GLY A 37 -7.35 -12.08 7.64
CA GLY A 37 -6.21 -11.50 8.37
C GLY A 37 -6.52 -11.03 9.79
N CYS A 38 -7.75 -10.60 10.08
CA CYS A 38 -8.12 -10.04 11.40
C CYS A 38 -9.47 -10.51 11.95
N GLY A 39 -10.24 -11.30 11.19
CA GLY A 39 -11.57 -11.77 11.57
C GLY A 39 -12.68 -10.71 11.53
N GLN A 40 -12.37 -9.45 11.23
CA GLN A 40 -13.37 -8.38 11.15
C GLN A 40 -14.14 -8.43 9.83
N PRO A 41 -15.42 -8.03 9.80
CA PRO A 41 -16.15 -7.87 8.55
C PRO A 41 -15.44 -6.85 7.64
N ILE A 42 -15.42 -7.12 6.33
CA ILE A 42 -14.97 -6.11 5.35
C ILE A 42 -16.06 -5.05 5.15
N ILE A 43 -17.32 -5.51 5.04
CA ILE A 43 -18.51 -4.68 4.96
C ILE A 43 -19.34 -4.99 6.20
N ASP A 44 -19.45 -4.03 7.13
CA ASP A 44 -20.16 -4.22 8.40
C ASP A 44 -21.64 -3.81 8.35
N GLY A 45 -22.09 -3.18 7.26
CA GLY A 45 -23.46 -2.71 7.09
C GLY A 45 -23.81 -1.47 7.93
N LEU A 46 -22.83 -0.83 8.58
CA LEU A 46 -23.03 0.35 9.44
C LEU A 46 -22.94 1.67 8.67
N GLY A 47 -22.61 1.61 7.37
CA GLY A 47 -22.40 2.78 6.53
C GLY A 47 -21.06 3.47 6.80
N ASP A 48 -20.84 4.61 6.14
CA ASP A 48 -19.66 5.43 6.43
C ASP A 48 -19.79 6.16 7.76
N TRP A 49 -18.65 6.48 8.38
CA TRP A 49 -18.63 7.48 9.45
C TRP A 49 -19.07 8.84 8.90
N PRO A 50 -19.94 9.59 9.60
CA PRO A 50 -20.12 11.00 9.31
C PRO A 50 -18.79 11.76 9.38
N PRO A 51 -18.66 12.92 8.71
CA PRO A 51 -17.49 13.77 8.88
C PRO A 51 -17.22 14.02 10.36
N LEU A 52 -15.96 13.94 10.81
CA LEU A 52 -15.61 13.98 12.24
C LEU A 52 -16.22 15.17 13.01
N MET A 53 -16.35 16.33 12.34
CA MET A 53 -16.95 17.56 12.91
C MET A 53 -18.47 17.50 13.09
N LYS A 54 -19.13 16.48 12.52
CA LYS A 54 -20.59 16.27 12.55
C LYS A 54 -21.00 15.05 13.37
N LEU A 55 -20.04 14.37 14.00
CA LEU A 55 -20.36 13.25 14.89
C LEU A 55 -21.13 13.76 16.10
N THR A 56 -22.18 13.03 16.46
CA THR A 56 -22.78 13.16 17.79
C THR A 56 -21.80 12.68 18.86
N GLU A 57 -22.01 13.06 20.12
CA GLU A 57 -21.17 12.59 21.22
C GLU A 57 -21.16 11.06 21.34
N GLN A 58 -22.27 10.40 21.01
CA GLN A 58 -22.34 8.95 21.00
C GLN A 58 -21.48 8.34 19.88
N GLU A 59 -21.63 8.83 18.64
CA GLU A 59 -20.84 8.35 17.51
C GLU A 59 -19.35 8.66 17.69
N LYS A 60 -19.01 9.78 18.33
CA LYS A 60 -17.64 10.12 18.67
C LYS A 60 -17.03 9.11 19.64
N ARG A 61 -17.77 8.71 20.69
CA ARG A 61 -17.33 7.65 21.61
C ARG A 61 -17.10 6.32 20.90
N GLU A 62 -18.00 5.95 19.98
CA GLU A 62 -17.87 4.73 19.19
C GLU A 62 -16.67 4.77 18.24
N TYR A 63 -16.47 5.91 17.56
CA TYR A 63 -15.32 6.14 16.70
C TYR A 63 -14.01 6.04 17.48
N ASP A 64 -13.91 6.73 18.63
CA ASP A 64 -12.71 6.73 19.46
C ASP A 64 -12.42 5.33 20.01
N ALA A 65 -13.45 4.57 20.40
CA ALA A 65 -13.31 3.18 20.82
C ALA A 65 -12.78 2.28 19.69
N ALA A 66 -13.33 2.41 18.47
CA ALA A 66 -12.87 1.66 17.30
C ALA A 66 -11.42 2.01 16.93
N GLN A 67 -11.05 3.28 17.04
CA GLN A 67 -9.69 3.77 16.83
C GLN A 67 -8.71 3.19 17.86
N ALA A 68 -9.10 3.20 19.14
CA ALA A 68 -8.28 2.67 20.23
C ALA A 68 -8.07 1.17 20.11
N ASP A 69 -9.13 0.41 19.81
CA ASP A 69 -9.05 -1.04 19.57
C ASP A 69 -8.13 -1.36 18.37
N PHE A 70 -8.30 -0.65 17.25
CA PHE A 70 -7.42 -0.81 16.09
C PHE A 70 -5.95 -0.53 16.44
N ALA A 71 -5.68 0.58 17.15
CA ALA A 71 -4.34 0.95 17.55
C ALA A 71 -3.72 -0.07 18.52
N ALA A 72 -4.50 -0.62 19.46
CA ALA A 72 -4.05 -1.64 20.39
C ALA A 72 -3.64 -2.94 19.66
N ARG A 73 -4.44 -3.38 18.68
CA ARG A 73 -4.17 -4.60 17.90
C ARG A 73 -3.03 -4.43 16.90
N HIS A 74 -2.79 -3.23 16.38
CA HIS A 74 -1.89 -3.00 15.25
C HIS A 74 -0.72 -2.05 15.53
N ARG A 75 -0.41 -1.76 16.79
CA ARG A 75 0.69 -0.87 17.21
C ARG A 75 2.01 -1.15 16.49
N ASP A 76 2.39 -2.43 16.40
CA ASP A 76 3.68 -2.85 15.85
C ASP A 76 3.61 -3.23 14.37
N CYS A 77 2.42 -3.18 13.76
CA CYS A 77 2.21 -3.60 12.39
C CYS A 77 2.77 -2.60 11.37
N ARG A 78 3.05 -1.34 11.75
CA ARG A 78 3.61 -0.29 10.85
C ARG A 78 2.96 -0.25 9.46
N GLY A 79 1.68 -0.58 9.39
CA GLY A 79 0.92 -0.70 8.16
C GLY A 79 0.03 0.51 7.99
N HIS A 80 -0.32 0.83 6.76
CA HIS A 80 -1.41 1.78 6.52
C HIS A 80 -2.73 1.18 7.01
N ARG A 81 -3.75 2.03 7.15
CA ARG A 81 -5.12 1.63 7.47
C ARG A 81 -5.98 1.75 6.23
N TRP A 82 -6.90 0.81 6.05
CA TRP A 82 -7.91 0.87 4.99
C TRP A 82 -9.28 0.43 5.53
N SER A 83 -10.33 0.86 4.85
CA SER A 83 -11.72 0.43 5.06
C SER A 83 -12.44 0.40 3.72
N MET A 84 -13.60 -0.25 3.67
CA MET A 84 -14.50 -0.18 2.50
C MET A 84 -15.45 1.00 2.64
N SER A 85 -15.82 1.60 1.52
CA SER A 85 -16.92 2.57 1.50
C SER A 85 -18.21 1.88 1.95
N GLY A 86 -18.98 2.58 2.80
CA GLY A 86 -20.15 2.03 3.46
C GLY A 86 -19.84 1.13 4.66
N SER A 87 -18.59 1.11 5.13
CA SER A 87 -18.15 0.29 6.27
C SER A 87 -17.37 1.13 7.29
N ARG A 88 -17.63 0.89 8.58
CA ARG A 88 -16.89 1.50 9.69
C ARG A 88 -15.71 0.63 10.13
N ALA A 89 -15.66 -0.64 9.71
CA ALA A 89 -14.61 -1.59 10.04
C ALA A 89 -13.24 -1.17 9.50
N LEU A 90 -12.22 -1.21 10.37
CA LEU A 90 -10.86 -0.81 10.07
C LEU A 90 -9.93 -2.01 9.91
N HIS A 91 -9.17 -2.01 8.82
CA HIS A 91 -8.24 -3.06 8.45
C HIS A 91 -6.81 -2.54 8.36
N CYS A 92 -5.85 -3.36 8.81
CA CYS A 92 -4.43 -3.03 8.75
C CYS A 92 -3.85 -3.54 7.44
N GLY A 93 -3.24 -2.68 6.64
CA GLY A 93 -2.62 -3.04 5.36
C GLY A 93 -1.40 -3.96 5.46
N TYR A 94 -0.95 -4.31 6.67
CA TYR A 94 0.06 -5.35 6.89
C TYR A 94 -0.56 -6.72 7.24
N CYS A 95 -1.67 -6.74 7.96
CA CYS A 95 -2.35 -8.00 8.34
C CYS A 95 -3.37 -8.43 7.29
N CYS A 96 -4.10 -7.45 6.76
CA CYS A 96 -5.30 -7.61 5.97
C CYS A 96 -5.01 -7.12 4.54
N PRO A 97 -4.81 -8.03 3.57
CA PRO A 97 -4.70 -7.61 2.19
C PRO A 97 -6.04 -7.00 1.74
N PRO A 98 -6.04 -5.85 1.04
CA PRO A 98 -7.27 -5.32 0.48
C PRO A 98 -7.85 -6.31 -0.54
N PRO A 99 -9.19 -6.40 -0.64
CA PRO A 99 -9.84 -7.25 -1.63
C PRO A 99 -9.47 -6.82 -3.05
N PRO A 100 -9.53 -7.75 -4.03
CA PRO A 100 -9.24 -7.43 -5.41
C PRO A 100 -10.23 -6.41 -5.97
N LEU A 101 -9.72 -5.56 -6.88
CA LEU A 101 -10.56 -4.60 -7.59
C LEU A 101 -11.56 -5.32 -8.51
N SER A 102 -12.72 -4.72 -8.70
CA SER A 102 -13.69 -5.15 -9.71
C SER A 102 -13.12 -5.04 -11.13
N GLU A 103 -13.62 -5.87 -12.05
CA GLU A 103 -13.29 -5.75 -13.49
C GLU A 103 -13.56 -4.33 -14.01
N ARG A 104 -14.71 -3.75 -13.66
CA ARG A 104 -15.04 -2.36 -14.01
C ARG A 104 -14.06 -1.33 -13.45
N GLN A 105 -13.56 -1.53 -12.22
CA GLN A 105 -12.53 -0.67 -11.64
C GLN A 105 -11.20 -0.85 -12.37
N LEU A 106 -10.83 -2.09 -12.69
CA LEU A 106 -9.61 -2.39 -13.45
C LEU A 106 -9.66 -1.75 -14.84
N GLU A 107 -10.78 -1.84 -15.55
CA GLU A 107 -10.99 -1.19 -16.85
C GLU A 107 -10.85 0.33 -16.74
N ARG A 108 -11.52 0.96 -15.75
CA ARG A 108 -11.44 2.40 -15.55
C ARG A 108 -10.03 2.86 -15.24
N LEU A 109 -9.31 2.14 -14.37
CA LEU A 109 -7.91 2.44 -14.05
C LEU A 109 -7.02 2.24 -15.27
N SER A 110 -7.25 1.20 -16.07
CA SER A 110 -6.46 0.94 -17.28
C SER A 110 -6.53 2.09 -18.28
N THR A 111 -7.71 2.69 -18.44
CA THR A 111 -7.92 3.87 -19.30
C THR A 111 -7.15 5.09 -18.78
N LEU A 112 -7.23 5.35 -17.47
CA LEU A 112 -6.52 6.48 -16.85
C LEU A 112 -5.00 6.31 -16.94
N LEU A 113 -4.48 5.11 -16.69
CA LEU A 113 -3.04 4.84 -16.72
C LEU A 113 -2.45 4.89 -18.14
N ARG A 114 -3.22 4.53 -19.17
CA ARG A 114 -2.78 4.66 -20.57
C ARG A 114 -2.65 6.10 -21.01
N ALA A 115 -3.54 6.98 -20.54
CA ALA A 115 -3.52 8.40 -20.88
C ALA A 115 -2.35 9.17 -20.23
N SER A 116 -1.75 8.63 -19.17
CA SER A 116 -0.77 9.32 -18.32
C SER A 116 0.68 8.85 -18.53
N ARG A 117 1.03 8.29 -19.69
CA ARG A 117 2.43 7.95 -19.96
C ARG A 117 3.25 9.24 -20.09
N PRO A 118 4.31 9.44 -19.27
CA PRO A 118 5.15 10.61 -19.39
C PRO A 118 5.84 10.62 -20.75
N ASP A 119 5.97 11.82 -21.34
CA ASP A 119 6.78 12.00 -22.54
C ASP A 119 8.24 11.62 -22.21
N PRO A 120 8.90 10.75 -23.00
CA PRO A 120 10.31 10.42 -22.80
C PRO A 120 11.23 11.65 -22.67
N ALA A 121 10.91 12.77 -23.32
CA ALA A 121 11.66 14.02 -23.20
C ALA A 121 11.54 14.69 -21.82
N GLU A 122 10.59 14.25 -20.98
CA GLU A 122 10.41 14.71 -19.62
C GLU A 122 11.08 13.80 -18.58
N LEU A 123 11.71 12.71 -19.00
CA LEU A 123 12.40 11.78 -18.11
C LEU A 123 13.88 12.11 -18.00
N ARG A 124 14.39 12.02 -16.77
CA ARG A 124 15.80 12.12 -16.44
C ARG A 124 16.31 10.78 -15.92
N THR A 125 17.53 10.42 -16.31
CA THR A 125 18.17 9.18 -15.89
C THR A 125 18.97 9.42 -14.61
N TRP A 126 18.76 8.56 -13.62
CA TRP A 126 19.47 8.54 -12.35
C TRP A 126 20.27 7.26 -12.26
N ARG A 127 21.53 7.37 -11.88
CA ARG A 127 22.40 6.24 -11.51
C ARG A 127 22.31 6.05 -10.01
N LEU A 128 21.91 4.85 -9.60
CA LEU A 128 21.75 4.48 -8.20
C LEU A 128 22.79 3.44 -7.81
N THR A 129 23.49 3.67 -6.72
CA THR A 129 24.28 2.63 -6.04
C THR A 129 23.42 2.02 -4.94
N LEU A 130 23.31 0.69 -4.93
CA LEU A 130 22.49 -0.04 -3.97
C LEU A 130 23.31 -0.57 -2.80
N THR A 131 22.66 -1.03 -1.73
CA THR A 131 23.31 -1.64 -0.54
C THR A 131 24.06 -2.93 -0.82
N CYS A 132 23.87 -3.53 -1.99
CA CYS A 132 24.62 -4.69 -2.48
C CYS A 132 25.76 -4.30 -3.44
N ASP A 133 26.13 -3.02 -3.47
CA ASP A 133 27.14 -2.41 -4.35
C ASP A 133 26.84 -2.46 -5.85
N HIS A 134 25.77 -3.13 -6.28
CA HIS A 134 25.31 -3.04 -7.66
C HIS A 134 24.80 -1.65 -8.00
N VAL A 135 25.10 -1.24 -9.23
CA VAL A 135 24.69 0.03 -9.81
C VAL A 135 23.59 -0.21 -10.83
N ILE A 136 22.52 0.57 -10.76
CA ILE A 136 21.41 0.53 -11.72
C ILE A 136 21.10 1.92 -12.25
N ASP A 137 20.66 1.99 -13.51
CA ASP A 137 20.12 3.21 -14.09
C ASP A 137 18.58 3.15 -14.10
N VAL A 138 17.95 4.24 -13.66
CA VAL A 138 16.48 4.36 -13.55
C VAL A 138 16.02 5.72 -14.07
N GLN A 139 14.75 5.83 -14.43
CA GLN A 139 14.18 7.08 -14.92
C GLN A 139 13.21 7.71 -13.91
N GLN A 140 13.23 9.04 -13.82
CA GLN A 140 12.27 9.83 -13.05
C GLN A 140 11.87 11.06 -13.85
N HIS A 141 10.62 11.49 -13.70
CA HIS A 141 10.14 12.73 -14.32
C HIS A 141 10.92 13.95 -13.82
N LYS A 142 11.28 14.86 -14.72
CA LYS A 142 12.12 16.05 -14.46
C LYS A 142 11.55 17.02 -13.42
N SER A 143 10.25 16.94 -13.12
CA SER A 143 9.63 17.72 -12.03
C SER A 143 10.19 17.36 -10.65
N HIS A 144 10.83 16.20 -10.52
CA HIS A 144 11.55 15.83 -9.31
C HIS A 144 13.00 16.29 -9.42
N GLY A 145 13.36 17.33 -8.66
CA GLY A 145 14.72 17.85 -8.61
C GLY A 145 15.73 16.93 -7.90
N GLN A 146 15.24 15.90 -7.21
CA GLN A 146 16.04 14.90 -6.51
C GLN A 146 15.38 13.53 -6.60
N TRP A 147 16.18 12.49 -6.48
CA TRP A 147 15.69 11.13 -6.32
C TRP A 147 14.95 10.97 -4.98
N THR A 148 13.76 10.36 -4.99
CA THR A 148 12.88 10.31 -3.80
C THR A 148 12.66 8.91 -3.24
N THR A 149 13.18 7.85 -3.90
CA THR A 149 12.89 6.46 -3.49
C THR A 149 14.09 5.83 -2.78
N ASN A 150 13.89 5.32 -1.57
CA ASN A 150 14.99 4.78 -0.75
C ASN A 150 15.29 3.30 -0.99
N VAL A 151 14.49 2.60 -1.80
CA VAL A 151 14.68 1.18 -2.15
C VAL A 151 14.40 0.94 -3.63
N ARG A 152 15.09 -0.02 -4.23
CA ARG A 152 14.85 -0.52 -5.58
C ARG A 152 15.12 -2.01 -5.68
N HIS A 153 14.45 -2.66 -6.61
CA HIS A 153 14.77 -4.02 -6.97
C HIS A 153 16.11 -4.05 -7.72
N CYS A 154 17.04 -4.87 -7.25
CA CYS A 154 18.31 -5.12 -7.89
C CYS A 154 18.17 -6.31 -8.84
N PRO A 155 18.30 -6.13 -10.17
CA PRO A 155 18.13 -7.21 -11.14
C PRO A 155 19.23 -8.28 -11.04
N THR A 156 20.42 -7.93 -10.53
CA THR A 156 21.53 -8.87 -10.35
C THR A 156 21.32 -9.79 -9.15
N CYS A 157 20.78 -9.25 -8.05
CA CYS A 157 20.48 -10.03 -6.84
C CYS A 157 19.08 -10.65 -6.84
N ASP A 158 18.21 -10.22 -7.75
CA ASP A 158 16.78 -10.51 -7.75
C ASP A 158 16.11 -10.22 -6.38
N GLN A 159 16.48 -9.09 -5.78
CA GLN A 159 15.99 -8.70 -4.45
C GLN A 159 15.83 -7.20 -4.30
N THR A 160 14.88 -6.78 -3.47
CA THR A 160 14.77 -5.40 -3.01
C THR A 160 15.98 -4.98 -2.19
N ARG A 161 16.62 -3.88 -2.57
CA ARG A 161 17.82 -3.31 -1.94
C ARG A 161 17.61 -1.83 -1.65
N GLY A 162 18.27 -1.33 -0.61
CA GLY A 162 18.28 0.10 -0.32
C GLY A 162 19.16 0.88 -1.29
N VAL A 163 18.81 2.15 -1.51
CA VAL A 163 19.59 3.10 -2.31
C VAL A 163 20.59 3.82 -1.39
N VAL A 164 21.87 3.74 -1.71
CA VAL A 164 22.98 4.37 -0.97
C VAL A 164 23.31 5.74 -1.55
N THR A 165 23.47 5.82 -2.88
CA THR A 165 23.67 7.09 -3.59
C THR A 165 22.75 7.17 -4.80
N ALA A 166 22.42 8.40 -5.20
CA ALA A 166 21.63 8.69 -6.38
C ALA A 166 22.21 9.90 -7.12
N GLU A 167 22.66 9.69 -8.34
CA GLU A 167 23.34 10.69 -9.15
C GLU A 167 22.60 10.91 -10.47
N LEU A 168 22.24 12.15 -10.75
CA LEU A 168 21.63 12.52 -12.02
C LEU A 168 22.64 12.34 -13.16
N GLN A 169 22.30 11.55 -14.17
CA GLN A 169 23.11 11.36 -15.36
C GLN A 169 22.79 12.48 -16.36
N ASN A 170 23.82 13.25 -16.74
CA ASN A 170 23.76 14.36 -17.72
C ASN A 170 22.68 15.43 -17.37
N PRO A 171 23.02 16.40 -16.49
CA PRO A 171 22.08 17.41 -15.98
C PRO A 171 21.51 18.36 -17.03
#